data_AF-A0A927A768-F1
#
_entry.id   AF-A0A927A768-F1
#
_cell.length_a   1.000
_cell.length_b   1.000
_cell.length_c   1.000
_cell.angle_alpha   90.00
_cell.angle_beta   90.00
_cell.angle_gamma   90.00
#
_symmetry.space_group_name_H-M   'P 1'
#
loop_
_entity.id
_entity.type
_entity.pdbx_description
1 polymer ?
#
loop_
_entity_poly.entity_id
_entity_poly.type
_entity_poly.pdbx_seq_one_letter_code
_entity_poly.pdbx_strand_id
1 'polypeptide(L)'
;MCDRTKAAVCKITFLKGLIKAMDYLGGRQNPIPEVPIRELNKMLAVLVSEFDAGWLRSGYTNPVQKLWQRMDYLSTCELLLLGNALKKLKPIDPHWVSAQVKLIKQEDKNNRRGALFELLALSLFDGEGVSVRPAASSNPGYDGTVLLPRNASIQVSVKSYGTSSHQEVFNNQCSMIEALLTAALSKRQLNAVGIYVFAKSYPTQSDWEVLKRRLPAMLDSVENRTNDSFEDIQNSCWDIIINNLHIENCQFSPIHKSYTFIVCSPYHKNEYKNLYSKLDDAYVNFTRHAGSVDPLTTRMVFIDIPTSASITLCKEWAKQYFQLEQQGASHLPAREVTRGIARQKRNVP
;
A
#
# COMPACT_ATOMS: atom_id res chain seq x y z
N MET A 1 42.26 -35.47 2.32
CA MET A 1 40.97 -35.15 2.99
C MET A 1 41.13 -34.01 4.01
N CYS A 2 41.89 -32.93 3.70
CA CYS A 2 42.18 -31.87 4.69
C CYS A 2 42.37 -30.48 4.04
N ASP A 3 41.50 -30.06 3.11
CA ASP A 3 41.64 -28.72 2.49
C ASP A 3 40.35 -27.97 2.17
N ARG A 4 39.16 -28.60 2.30
CA ARG A 4 37.89 -27.91 2.01
C ARG A 4 37.34 -27.10 3.19
N THR A 5 37.76 -27.40 4.42
CA THR A 5 37.25 -26.72 5.62
C THR A 5 37.93 -25.37 5.88
N LYS A 6 39.20 -25.19 5.47
CA LYS A 6 39.92 -23.91 5.63
C LYS A 6 39.42 -22.82 4.68
N ALA A 7 39.01 -23.18 3.46
CA ALA A 7 38.46 -22.22 2.49
C ALA A 7 37.09 -21.64 2.92
N ALA A 8 36.22 -22.46 3.52
CA ALA A 8 34.91 -22.00 4.01
C ALA A 8 35.03 -21.08 5.24
N VAL A 9 35.93 -21.41 6.17
CA VAL A 9 36.19 -20.57 7.35
C VAL A 9 36.83 -19.24 6.94
N CYS A 10 37.81 -19.26 6.01
CA CYS A 10 38.46 -18.05 5.53
C CYS A 10 37.50 -17.09 4.78
N LYS A 11 36.52 -17.63 4.03
CA LYS A 11 35.49 -16.81 3.34
C LYS A 11 34.50 -16.16 4.32
N ILE A 12 34.18 -16.82 5.44
CA ILE A 12 33.34 -16.28 6.52
C ILE A 12 34.11 -15.22 7.34
N THR A 13 35.42 -15.40 7.55
CA THR A 13 36.25 -14.38 8.22
C THR A 13 36.52 -13.18 7.32
N PHE A 14 36.63 -13.36 6.00
CA PHE A 14 36.80 -12.28 5.03
C PHE A 14 35.55 -11.38 4.92
N LEU A 15 34.34 -11.96 5.03
CA LEU A 15 33.10 -11.18 5.15
C LEU A 15 32.99 -10.40 6.47
N LYS A 16 33.68 -10.84 7.54
CA LYS A 16 33.75 -10.12 8.82
C LYS A 16 34.80 -9.00 8.84
N GLY A 17 35.79 -9.03 7.94
CA GLY A 17 36.91 -8.08 7.92
C GLY A 17 36.81 -6.93 6.92
N LEU A 18 35.89 -6.99 5.94
CA LEU A 18 35.84 -6.03 4.82
C LEU A 18 34.54 -5.21 4.72
N ILE A 19 33.66 -5.28 5.71
CA ILE A 19 32.71 -4.21 5.96
C ILE A 19 33.47 -3.13 6.73
N LYS A 20 34.28 -2.32 6.01
CA LYS A 20 34.49 -0.93 6.41
C LYS A 20 33.07 -0.38 6.49
N ALA A 21 32.52 -0.23 7.69
CA ALA A 21 31.09 0.01 7.89
C ALA A 21 30.70 1.28 7.13
N MET A 22 30.21 1.11 5.91
CA MET A 22 29.69 2.20 5.13
C MET A 22 28.50 2.71 5.93
N ASP A 23 28.59 3.97 6.31
CA ASP A 23 27.52 4.65 7.01
C ASP A 23 26.42 4.97 5.98
N TYR A 24 25.49 4.05 5.82
CA TYR A 24 24.33 4.20 4.93
C TYR A 24 23.25 5.10 5.53
N LEU A 25 23.30 5.33 6.85
CA LEU A 25 22.47 6.30 7.56
C LEU A 25 23.05 7.72 7.47
N GLY A 26 24.34 7.86 7.18
CA GLY A 26 25.01 9.14 7.04
C GLY A 26 24.26 10.12 6.14
N GLY A 27 23.91 11.28 6.68
CA GLY A 27 23.14 12.33 6.00
C GLY A 27 21.62 12.12 5.96
N ARG A 28 21.10 10.97 6.41
CA ARG A 28 19.65 10.72 6.54
C ARG A 28 19.15 11.23 7.88
N GLN A 29 17.91 11.69 7.93
CA GLN A 29 17.22 11.96 9.19
C GLN A 29 16.94 10.63 9.90
N ASN A 30 17.42 10.47 11.14
CA ASN A 30 17.18 9.25 11.92
C ASN A 30 15.78 9.27 12.54
N PRO A 31 14.89 8.33 12.17
CA PRO A 31 13.53 8.36 12.66
C PRO A 31 13.31 7.69 14.02
N ILE A 32 14.25 6.87 14.48
CA ILE A 32 14.10 6.07 15.71
C ILE A 32 15.39 6.24 16.52
N PRO A 33 15.58 7.39 17.18
CA PRO A 33 16.83 7.73 17.86
C PRO A 33 17.18 6.79 19.02
N GLU A 34 16.20 6.04 19.54
CA GLU A 34 16.36 5.06 20.61
C GLU A 34 17.06 3.78 20.13
N VAL A 35 17.03 3.49 18.83
CA VAL A 35 17.69 2.30 18.26
C VAL A 35 19.15 2.64 17.94
N PRO A 36 20.13 1.83 18.37
CA PRO A 36 21.54 2.10 18.08
C PRO A 36 21.78 2.27 16.57
N ILE A 37 22.50 3.33 16.19
CA ILE A 37 22.84 3.65 14.79
C ILE A 37 23.41 2.45 14.04
N ARG A 38 24.22 1.62 14.72
CA ARG A 38 24.79 0.40 14.14
C ARG A 38 23.73 -0.59 13.69
N GLU A 39 22.62 -0.74 14.42
CA GLU A 39 21.52 -1.63 14.03
C GLU A 39 20.72 -1.08 12.84
N LEU A 40 20.46 0.22 12.82
CA LEU A 40 19.82 0.88 11.68
C LEU A 40 20.68 0.74 10.41
N ASN A 41 21.99 0.99 10.52
CA ASN A 41 22.93 0.80 9.43
C ASN A 41 23.01 -0.65 8.94
N LYS A 42 22.86 -1.65 9.82
CA LYS A 42 22.76 -3.07 9.41
C LYS A 42 21.51 -3.32 8.55
N MET A 43 20.37 -2.74 8.87
CA MET A 43 19.14 -2.89 8.07
C MET A 43 19.31 -2.27 6.67
N LEU A 44 19.90 -1.07 6.59
CA LEU A 44 20.21 -0.44 5.31
C LEU A 44 21.27 -1.22 4.51
N ALA A 45 22.27 -1.80 5.19
CA ALA A 45 23.28 -2.64 4.55
C ALA A 45 22.68 -3.90 3.91
N VAL A 46 21.68 -4.53 4.54
CA VAL A 46 20.94 -5.66 3.95
C VAL A 46 20.24 -5.22 2.67
N LEU A 47 19.58 -4.05 2.68
CA LEU A 47 18.92 -3.51 1.49
C LEU A 47 19.93 -3.28 0.35
N VAL A 48 21.08 -2.67 0.64
CA VAL A 48 22.17 -2.47 -0.34
C VAL A 48 22.69 -3.80 -0.90
N SER A 49 22.86 -4.80 -0.05
CA SER A 49 23.32 -6.13 -0.47
C SER A 49 22.35 -6.82 -1.41
N GLU A 50 21.04 -6.74 -1.14
CA GLU A 50 20.03 -7.44 -1.94
C GLU A 50 19.67 -6.69 -3.23
N PHE A 51 19.58 -5.36 -3.18
CA PHE A 51 19.20 -4.56 -4.34
C PHE A 51 20.36 -4.19 -5.27
N ASP A 52 21.60 -4.31 -4.79
CA ASP A 52 22.83 -3.74 -5.36
C ASP A 52 22.93 -2.20 -5.20
N ALA A 53 24.09 -1.73 -4.76
CA ALA A 53 24.36 -0.31 -4.53
C ALA A 53 24.29 0.52 -5.82
N GLY A 54 24.78 -0.04 -6.93
CA GLY A 54 24.73 0.61 -8.24
C GLY A 54 23.30 0.80 -8.70
N TRP A 55 22.48 -0.25 -8.57
CA TRP A 55 21.05 -0.19 -8.90
C TRP A 55 20.28 0.82 -8.05
N LEU A 56 20.51 0.89 -6.73
CA LEU A 56 19.84 1.87 -5.87
C LEU A 56 20.16 3.33 -6.25
N ARG A 57 21.32 3.55 -6.88
CA ARG A 57 21.79 4.87 -7.34
C ARG A 57 21.45 5.20 -8.79
N SER A 58 21.08 4.22 -9.61
CA SER A 58 21.03 4.37 -11.07
C SER A 58 19.74 4.94 -11.64
N GLY A 59 18.65 5.07 -10.85
CA GLY A 59 17.34 5.43 -11.41
C GLY A 59 16.42 6.23 -10.50
N TYR A 60 15.45 6.91 -11.11
CA TYR A 60 14.38 7.66 -10.45
C TYR A 60 12.97 7.12 -10.79
N THR A 61 12.86 5.98 -11.45
CA THR A 61 11.56 5.44 -11.87
C THR A 61 10.99 4.45 -10.85
N ASN A 62 11.84 3.64 -10.23
CA ASN A 62 11.42 2.66 -9.23
C ASN A 62 11.20 3.32 -7.84
N PRO A 63 10.10 3.01 -7.13
CA PRO A 63 9.83 3.55 -5.79
C PRO A 63 10.99 3.33 -4.79
N VAL A 64 11.63 2.15 -4.76
CA VAL A 64 12.72 1.87 -3.82
C VAL A 64 13.94 2.75 -4.10
N GLN A 65 14.24 3.02 -5.39
CA GLN A 65 15.31 3.94 -5.76
C GLN A 65 14.95 5.38 -5.36
N LYS A 66 13.70 5.81 -5.59
CA LYS A 66 13.22 7.15 -5.17
C LYS A 66 13.37 7.36 -3.67
N LEU A 67 13.02 6.35 -2.87
CA LEU A 67 13.24 6.37 -1.42
C LEU A 67 14.73 6.42 -1.11
N TRP A 68 15.54 5.59 -1.77
CA TRP A 68 16.99 5.60 -1.55
C TRP A 68 17.62 6.99 -1.76
N GLN A 69 17.18 7.77 -2.75
CA GLN A 69 17.68 9.12 -3.00
C GLN A 69 17.18 10.15 -1.98
N ARG A 70 16.01 9.92 -1.38
CA ARG A 70 15.42 10.81 -0.37
C ARG A 70 16.08 10.58 0.99
N MET A 71 16.46 11.67 1.65
CA MET A 71 17.16 11.64 2.95
C MET A 71 16.26 12.07 4.13
N ASP A 72 14.99 12.32 3.87
CA ASP A 72 14.01 12.70 4.88
C ASP A 72 13.60 11.53 5.79
N TYR A 73 12.96 11.89 6.91
CA TYR A 73 12.48 10.97 7.94
C TYR A 73 11.62 9.85 7.37
N LEU A 74 10.62 10.18 6.54
CA LEU A 74 9.65 9.20 6.02
C LEU A 74 10.34 8.18 5.11
N SER A 75 11.20 8.67 4.21
CA SER A 75 11.98 7.79 3.34
C SER A 75 12.86 6.82 4.14
N THR A 76 13.51 7.33 5.19
CA THR A 76 14.38 6.53 6.05
C THR A 76 13.57 5.46 6.81
N CYS A 77 12.38 5.78 7.32
CA CYS A 77 11.47 4.79 7.90
C CYS A 77 11.14 3.66 6.92
N GLU A 78 10.72 3.99 5.70
CA GLU A 78 10.29 2.99 4.71
C GLU A 78 11.45 2.07 4.28
N LEU A 79 12.65 2.62 4.11
CA LEU A 79 13.84 1.83 3.81
C LEU A 79 14.24 0.92 4.97
N LEU A 80 14.13 1.39 6.21
CA LEU A 80 14.40 0.58 7.41
C LEU A 80 13.39 -0.55 7.56
N LEU A 81 12.10 -0.30 7.29
CA LEU A 81 11.06 -1.33 7.28
C LEU A 81 11.36 -2.43 6.26
N LEU A 82 11.67 -2.05 5.02
CA LEU A 82 12.04 -3.01 3.98
C LEU A 82 13.34 -3.76 4.31
N GLY A 83 14.36 -3.05 4.79
CA GLY A 83 15.63 -3.65 5.22
C GLY A 83 15.45 -4.65 6.37
N ASN A 84 14.57 -4.34 7.33
CA ASN A 84 14.22 -5.24 8.41
C ASN A 84 13.45 -6.48 7.92
N ALA A 85 12.50 -6.32 6.98
CA ALA A 85 11.79 -7.43 6.37
C ALA A 85 12.74 -8.40 5.66
N LEU A 86 13.69 -7.87 4.87
CA LEU A 86 14.73 -8.67 4.22
C LEU A 86 15.63 -9.37 5.26
N LYS A 87 16.05 -8.65 6.31
CA LYS A 87 16.89 -9.20 7.38
C LYS A 87 16.23 -10.41 8.07
N LYS A 88 14.91 -10.37 8.26
CA LYS A 88 14.12 -11.45 8.86
C LYS A 88 13.88 -12.63 7.92
N LEU A 89 13.50 -12.36 6.67
CA LEU A 89 13.04 -13.40 5.74
C LEU A 89 14.19 -14.06 4.96
N LYS A 90 15.32 -13.37 4.75
CA LYS A 90 16.46 -13.93 4.00
C LYS A 90 17.07 -15.18 4.63
N PRO A 91 17.27 -15.27 5.96
CA PRO A 91 17.75 -16.49 6.60
C PRO A 91 16.77 -17.67 6.52
N ILE A 92 15.47 -17.40 6.32
CA ILE A 92 14.40 -18.41 6.26
C ILE A 92 14.34 -19.01 4.85
N ASP A 93 14.21 -18.17 3.83
CA ASP A 93 14.19 -18.60 2.43
C ASP A 93 14.92 -17.61 1.53
N PRO A 94 16.23 -17.82 1.27
CA PRO A 94 17.03 -16.90 0.48
C PRO A 94 16.65 -16.87 -1.01
N HIS A 95 16.06 -17.96 -1.53
CA HIS A 95 15.65 -18.07 -2.92
C HIS A 95 14.35 -17.31 -3.17
N TRP A 96 13.37 -17.48 -2.28
CA TRP A 96 12.12 -16.72 -2.33
C TRP A 96 12.39 -15.21 -2.20
N VAL A 97 13.22 -14.77 -1.24
CA VAL A 97 13.58 -13.34 -1.12
C VAL A 97 14.24 -12.81 -2.39
N SER A 98 15.16 -13.57 -2.99
CA SER A 98 15.80 -13.18 -4.25
C SER A 98 14.79 -13.04 -5.40
N ALA A 99 13.81 -13.93 -5.47
CA ALA A 99 12.73 -13.85 -6.45
C ALA A 99 11.86 -12.60 -6.23
N GLN A 100 11.51 -12.28 -4.99
CA GLN A 100 10.77 -11.06 -4.66
C GLN A 100 11.55 -9.79 -5.02
N VAL A 101 12.84 -9.71 -4.65
CA VAL A 101 13.69 -8.57 -5.04
C VAL A 101 13.77 -8.44 -6.55
N LYS A 102 13.86 -9.55 -7.30
CA LYS A 102 13.82 -9.52 -8.77
C LYS A 102 12.51 -8.94 -9.29
N LEU A 103 11.36 -9.32 -8.74
CA LEU A 103 10.05 -8.75 -9.10
C LEU A 103 9.98 -7.26 -8.78
N ILE A 104 10.54 -6.83 -7.64
CA ILE A 104 10.56 -5.41 -7.24
C ILE A 104 11.40 -4.57 -8.20
N LYS A 105 12.49 -5.13 -8.73
CA LYS A 105 13.36 -4.45 -9.69
C LYS A 105 12.76 -4.33 -11.10
N GLN A 106 11.69 -5.07 -11.41
CA GLN A 106 10.99 -5.00 -12.70
C GLN A 106 10.14 -3.72 -12.83
N GLU A 107 9.77 -3.41 -14.08
CA GLU A 107 8.97 -2.23 -14.41
C GLU A 107 7.48 -2.40 -14.04
N ASP A 108 6.96 -3.63 -14.11
CA ASP A 108 5.54 -3.93 -13.83
C ASP A 108 5.13 -3.46 -12.42
N LYS A 109 4.21 -2.49 -12.38
CA LYS A 109 3.78 -1.84 -11.14
C LYS A 109 3.06 -2.80 -10.20
N ASN A 110 2.28 -3.75 -10.73
CA ASN A 110 1.46 -4.65 -9.95
C ASN A 110 2.31 -5.74 -9.30
N ASN A 111 3.22 -6.35 -10.07
CA ASN A 111 4.18 -7.34 -9.55
C ASN A 111 5.08 -6.73 -8.50
N ARG A 112 5.61 -5.52 -8.76
CA ARG A 112 6.44 -4.80 -7.78
C ARG A 112 5.69 -4.51 -6.48
N ARG A 113 4.45 -4.02 -6.58
CA ARG A 113 3.61 -3.73 -5.39
C ARG A 113 3.31 -5.00 -4.61
N GLY A 114 2.92 -6.08 -5.30
CA GLY A 114 2.66 -7.38 -4.69
C GLY A 114 3.88 -7.91 -3.94
N ALA A 115 5.04 -7.92 -4.59
CA ALA A 115 6.29 -8.40 -4.00
C ALA A 115 6.74 -7.58 -2.78
N LEU A 116 6.63 -6.25 -2.84
CA LEU A 116 6.88 -5.38 -1.68
C LEU A 116 5.93 -5.71 -0.53
N PHE A 117 4.64 -5.84 -0.83
CA PHE A 117 3.64 -6.08 0.19
C PHE A 117 3.77 -7.46 0.83
N GLU A 118 4.07 -8.52 0.06
CA GLU A 118 4.34 -9.86 0.60
C GLU A 118 5.54 -9.86 1.54
N LEU A 119 6.66 -9.22 1.17
CA LEU A 119 7.84 -9.10 2.04
C LEU A 119 7.47 -8.41 3.36
N LEU A 120 6.80 -7.27 3.29
CA LEU A 120 6.43 -6.50 4.47
C LEU A 120 5.43 -7.27 5.34
N ALA A 121 4.33 -7.75 4.76
CA ALA A 121 3.26 -8.44 5.47
C ALA A 121 3.74 -9.70 6.18
N LEU A 122 4.51 -10.57 5.49
CA LEU A 122 5.02 -11.79 6.11
C LEU A 122 6.02 -11.48 7.23
N SER A 123 6.84 -10.43 7.09
CA SER A 123 7.80 -10.05 8.14
C SER A 123 7.17 -9.52 9.44
N LEU A 124 5.90 -9.09 9.38
CA LEU A 124 5.15 -8.62 10.56
C LEU A 124 4.83 -9.75 11.54
N PHE A 125 4.72 -10.99 11.06
CA PHE A 125 4.40 -12.15 11.89
C PHE A 125 5.62 -12.75 12.58
N ASP A 126 6.83 -12.37 12.18
CA ASP A 126 8.07 -12.87 12.77
C ASP A 126 8.34 -12.21 14.13
N GLY A 127 8.43 -13.02 15.19
CA GLY A 127 8.54 -12.58 16.58
C GLY A 127 8.97 -13.71 17.53
N GLU A 128 9.02 -13.44 18.82
CA GLU A 128 9.45 -14.45 19.81
C GLU A 128 8.49 -15.65 19.83
N GLY A 129 9.03 -16.87 19.64
CA GLY A 129 8.23 -18.10 19.61
C GLY A 129 7.36 -18.28 18.37
N VAL A 130 7.43 -17.37 17.40
CA VAL A 130 6.67 -17.39 16.15
C VAL A 130 7.65 -17.35 14.99
N SER A 131 7.48 -18.22 13.99
CA SER A 131 8.31 -18.18 12.78
C SER A 131 7.44 -18.15 11.54
N VAL A 132 7.97 -17.58 10.48
CA VAL A 132 7.26 -17.45 9.20
C VAL A 132 7.95 -18.30 8.16
N ARG A 133 7.18 -18.93 7.28
CA ARG A 133 7.68 -19.64 6.10
C ARG A 133 6.94 -19.13 4.88
N PRO A 134 7.62 -18.46 3.93
CA PRO A 134 7.00 -18.16 2.64
C PRO A 134 6.49 -19.43 1.98
N ALA A 135 5.39 -19.32 1.23
CA ALA A 135 4.89 -20.45 0.47
C ALA A 135 5.84 -20.76 -0.69
N ALA A 136 6.08 -22.05 -0.93
CA ALA A 136 6.81 -22.48 -2.11
C ALA A 136 6.02 -22.09 -3.38
N SER A 137 6.72 -21.74 -4.46
CA SER A 137 6.08 -21.35 -5.73
C SER A 137 5.15 -22.42 -6.32
N SER A 138 5.25 -23.67 -5.87
CA SER A 138 4.39 -24.79 -6.25
C SER A 138 3.06 -24.87 -5.49
N ASN A 139 2.85 -24.04 -4.46
CA ASN A 139 1.65 -24.04 -3.61
C ASN A 139 0.85 -22.73 -3.76
N PRO A 140 0.02 -22.58 -4.80
CA PRO A 140 -0.65 -21.31 -5.13
C PRO A 140 -1.80 -20.93 -4.18
N GLY A 141 -2.04 -21.69 -3.11
CA GLY A 141 -3.20 -21.51 -2.22
C GLY A 141 -3.07 -20.34 -1.24
N TYR A 142 -1.85 -19.99 -0.84
CA TYR A 142 -1.54 -18.97 0.15
C TYR A 142 -0.10 -18.48 -0.03
N ASP A 143 0.26 -17.38 0.60
CA ASP A 143 1.52 -16.67 0.36
C ASP A 143 2.58 -16.98 1.45
N GLY A 144 2.15 -17.37 2.65
CA GLY A 144 3.03 -17.89 3.69
C GLY A 144 2.32 -18.65 4.79
N THR A 145 3.09 -19.32 5.64
CA THR A 145 2.62 -19.99 6.85
C THR A 145 3.32 -19.41 8.06
N VAL A 146 2.54 -18.98 9.05
CA VAL A 146 3.02 -18.57 10.37
C VAL A 146 2.94 -19.79 11.28
N LEU A 147 4.07 -20.18 11.86
CA LEU A 147 4.17 -21.28 12.81
C LEU A 147 4.11 -20.71 14.22
N LEU A 148 3.12 -21.15 14.97
CA LEU A 148 2.86 -20.76 16.35
C LEU A 148 3.33 -21.86 17.33
N PRO A 149 3.43 -21.55 18.64
CA PRO A 149 3.66 -22.57 19.65
C PRO A 149 2.62 -23.70 19.62
N ARG A 150 2.99 -24.87 20.16
CA ARG A 150 2.12 -26.07 20.24
C ARG A 150 1.67 -26.60 18.88
N ASN A 151 2.50 -26.45 17.85
CA ASN A 151 2.27 -26.92 16.48
C ASN A 151 1.04 -26.29 15.78
N ALA A 152 0.50 -25.19 16.31
CA ALA A 152 -0.53 -24.43 15.62
C ALA A 152 0.07 -23.66 14.43
N SER A 153 -0.70 -23.43 13.39
CA SER A 153 -0.25 -22.66 12.24
C SER A 153 -1.33 -21.75 11.65
N ILE A 154 -0.90 -20.69 10.99
CA ILE A 154 -1.77 -19.80 10.21
C ILE A 154 -1.28 -19.80 8.77
N GLN A 155 -2.12 -20.25 7.83
CA GLN A 155 -1.90 -20.06 6.40
C GLN A 155 -2.40 -18.66 6.02
N VAL A 156 -1.50 -17.81 5.55
CA VAL A 156 -1.78 -16.40 5.26
C VAL A 156 -1.85 -16.20 3.76
N SER A 157 -2.98 -15.69 3.26
CA SER A 157 -3.04 -15.08 1.94
C SER A 157 -2.98 -13.57 2.05
N VAL A 158 -2.02 -12.97 1.36
CA VAL A 158 -1.71 -11.55 1.34
C VAL A 158 -2.37 -10.94 0.11
N LYS A 159 -3.31 -10.01 0.31
CA LYS A 159 -4.03 -9.35 -0.78
C LYS A 159 -3.90 -7.84 -0.66
N SER A 160 -3.64 -7.15 -1.78
CA SER A 160 -3.69 -5.70 -1.79
C SER A 160 -5.08 -5.22 -2.24
N TYR A 161 -5.77 -4.47 -1.37
CA TYR A 161 -6.92 -3.66 -1.73
C TYR A 161 -6.38 -2.45 -2.50
N GLY A 162 -6.27 -2.59 -3.82
CA GLY A 162 -5.82 -1.49 -4.66
C GLY A 162 -6.82 -0.32 -4.64
N THR A 163 -6.38 0.83 -5.12
CA THR A 163 -7.27 1.95 -5.45
C THR A 163 -8.31 1.49 -6.47
N SER A 164 -9.59 1.78 -6.21
CA SER A 164 -10.66 1.44 -7.15
C SER A 164 -10.66 2.37 -8.35
N SER A 165 -11.23 1.93 -9.47
CA SER A 165 -11.39 2.80 -10.66
C SER A 165 -12.22 4.06 -10.34
N HIS A 166 -13.19 3.96 -9.43
CA HIS A 166 -13.96 5.10 -8.95
C HIS A 166 -13.07 6.06 -8.13
N GLN A 167 -12.27 5.54 -7.20
CA GLN A 167 -11.32 6.37 -6.45
C GLN A 167 -10.26 7.02 -7.36
N GLU A 168 -9.78 6.32 -8.41
CA GLU A 168 -8.87 6.89 -9.41
C GLU A 168 -9.54 8.06 -10.16
N VAL A 169 -10.78 7.90 -10.61
CA VAL A 169 -11.56 8.98 -11.24
C VAL A 169 -11.73 10.15 -10.28
N PHE A 170 -12.08 9.88 -9.02
CA PHE A 170 -12.23 10.90 -7.98
C PHE A 170 -10.93 11.69 -7.76
N ASN A 171 -9.80 11.00 -7.60
CA ASN A 171 -8.48 11.62 -7.40
C ASN A 171 -8.06 12.47 -8.61
N ASN A 172 -8.33 11.99 -9.82
CA ASN A 172 -8.04 12.73 -11.04
C ASN A 172 -8.86 14.03 -11.12
N GLN A 173 -10.16 13.98 -10.82
CA GLN A 173 -10.99 15.18 -10.79
C GLN A 173 -10.53 16.17 -9.70
N CYS A 174 -10.19 15.67 -8.50
CA CYS A 174 -9.63 16.52 -7.44
C CYS A 174 -8.34 17.23 -7.87
N SER A 175 -7.43 16.51 -8.54
CA SER A 175 -6.17 17.09 -9.05
C SER A 175 -6.42 18.17 -10.11
N MET A 176 -7.41 17.96 -10.98
CA MET A 176 -7.83 18.97 -11.96
C MET A 176 -8.41 20.22 -11.30
N ILE A 177 -9.27 20.04 -10.27
CA ILE A 177 -9.84 21.15 -9.50
C ILE A 177 -8.74 21.93 -8.78
N GLU A 178 -7.80 21.24 -8.13
CA GLU A 178 -6.69 21.87 -7.42
C GLU A 178 -5.83 22.72 -8.36
N ALA A 179 -5.55 22.23 -9.58
CA ALA A 179 -4.83 23.00 -10.58
C ALA A 179 -5.59 24.28 -10.99
N LEU A 180 -6.92 24.18 -11.20
CA LEU A 180 -7.77 25.33 -11.50
C LEU A 180 -7.80 26.34 -10.36
N LEU A 181 -7.92 25.86 -9.12
CA LEU A 181 -7.89 26.67 -7.91
C LEU A 181 -6.57 27.41 -7.74
N THR A 182 -5.45 26.70 -7.89
CA THR A 182 -4.11 27.28 -7.73
C THR A 182 -3.87 28.38 -8.74
N ALA A 183 -4.32 28.18 -9.99
CA ALA A 183 -4.28 29.21 -11.02
C ALA A 183 -5.16 30.43 -10.66
N ALA A 184 -6.37 30.17 -10.15
CA ALA A 184 -7.32 31.22 -9.75
C ALA A 184 -6.84 32.06 -8.55
N LEU A 185 -6.25 31.41 -7.53
CA LEU A 185 -5.62 32.05 -6.38
C LEU A 185 -4.43 32.91 -6.82
N SER A 186 -3.61 32.40 -7.73
CA SER A 186 -2.45 33.13 -8.27
C SER A 186 -2.87 34.38 -9.04
N LYS A 187 -3.87 34.26 -9.92
CA LYS A 187 -4.41 35.39 -10.70
C LYS A 187 -4.94 36.52 -9.82
N ARG A 188 -5.62 36.18 -8.71
CA ARG A 188 -6.17 37.13 -7.74
C ARG A 188 -5.19 37.55 -6.64
N GLN A 189 -3.97 37.02 -6.70
CA GLN A 189 -2.95 37.21 -5.66
C GLN A 189 -3.38 36.83 -4.24
N LEU A 190 -4.41 35.99 -4.10
CA LEU A 190 -4.88 35.50 -2.81
C LEU A 190 -3.83 34.62 -2.14
N ASN A 191 -3.79 34.64 -0.81
CA ASN A 191 -2.94 33.80 0.03
C ASN A 191 -3.72 33.43 1.29
N ALA A 192 -3.31 32.37 1.97
CA ALA A 192 -3.94 31.92 3.21
C ALA A 192 -5.44 31.59 3.04
N VAL A 193 -5.78 30.76 2.05
CA VAL A 193 -7.20 30.42 1.79
C VAL A 193 -7.46 28.95 2.12
N GLY A 194 -8.50 28.69 2.92
CA GLY A 194 -9.01 27.34 3.18
C GLY A 194 -10.23 27.08 2.30
N ILE A 195 -10.20 25.97 1.55
CA ILE A 195 -11.23 25.56 0.62
C ILE A 195 -11.64 24.14 0.97
N TYR A 196 -12.88 23.97 1.42
CA TYR A 196 -13.43 22.69 1.85
C TYR A 196 -14.67 22.39 1.02
N VAL A 197 -14.66 21.23 0.35
CA VAL A 197 -15.71 20.80 -0.57
C VAL A 197 -16.25 19.46 -0.08
N PHE A 198 -17.53 19.39 0.22
CA PHE A 198 -18.20 18.19 0.75
C PHE A 198 -19.27 17.72 -0.22
N ALA A 199 -19.21 16.46 -0.62
CA ALA A 199 -20.24 15.83 -1.43
C ALA A 199 -21.31 15.19 -0.54
N LYS A 200 -22.59 15.41 -0.85
CA LYS A 200 -23.75 14.73 -0.24
C LYS A 200 -23.89 13.28 -0.73
N SER A 201 -23.38 13.01 -1.92
CA SER A 201 -23.39 11.71 -2.59
C SER A 201 -22.13 11.58 -3.46
N TYR A 202 -21.81 10.36 -3.92
CA TYR A 202 -20.68 10.17 -4.82
C TYR A 202 -20.89 10.99 -6.13
N PRO A 203 -19.99 11.93 -6.47
CA PRO A 203 -20.21 12.89 -7.57
C PRO A 203 -20.29 12.23 -8.94
N THR A 204 -21.21 12.73 -9.77
CA THR A 204 -21.27 12.41 -11.20
C THR A 204 -20.36 13.34 -12.01
N GLN A 205 -20.18 13.05 -13.31
CA GLN A 205 -19.44 13.96 -14.19
C GLN A 205 -20.07 15.37 -14.24
N SER A 206 -21.41 15.45 -14.22
CA SER A 206 -22.10 16.74 -14.21
C SER A 206 -21.79 17.56 -12.95
N ASP A 207 -21.73 16.91 -11.79
CA ASP A 207 -21.38 17.56 -10.52
C ASP A 207 -19.96 18.15 -10.57
N TRP A 208 -19.01 17.43 -11.16
CA TRP A 208 -17.65 17.93 -11.34
C TRP A 208 -17.60 19.17 -12.24
N GLU A 209 -18.35 19.21 -13.33
CA GLU A 209 -18.40 20.39 -14.21
C GLU A 209 -19.05 21.59 -13.53
N VAL A 210 -20.05 21.36 -12.68
CA VAL A 210 -20.63 22.41 -11.84
C VAL A 210 -19.57 22.97 -10.88
N LEU A 211 -18.82 22.11 -10.19
CA LEU A 211 -17.76 22.53 -9.27
C LEU A 211 -16.66 23.33 -9.99
N LYS A 212 -16.17 22.85 -11.14
CA LYS A 212 -15.16 23.56 -11.97
C LYS A 212 -15.57 24.98 -12.30
N ARG A 213 -16.86 25.20 -12.59
CA ARG A 213 -17.40 26.50 -12.96
C ARG A 213 -17.65 27.40 -11.75
N ARG A 214 -18.17 26.87 -10.65
CA ARG A 214 -18.57 27.67 -9.47
C ARG A 214 -17.38 28.08 -8.61
N LEU A 215 -16.45 27.15 -8.38
CA LEU A 215 -15.40 27.33 -7.39
C LEU A 215 -14.48 28.53 -7.65
N PRO A 216 -14.05 28.84 -8.90
CA PRO A 216 -13.26 30.04 -9.17
C PRO A 216 -14.02 31.35 -8.95
N ALA A 217 -15.35 31.36 -9.09
CA ALA A 217 -16.18 32.56 -8.87
C ALA A 217 -16.40 32.82 -7.38
N MET A 218 -16.48 31.75 -6.58
CA MET A 218 -16.61 31.88 -5.12
C MET A 218 -15.40 32.55 -4.47
N LEU A 219 -14.21 32.46 -5.08
CA LEU A 219 -13.02 33.17 -4.59
C LEU A 219 -13.17 34.70 -4.59
N ASP A 220 -14.09 35.25 -5.37
CA ASP A 220 -14.36 36.70 -5.40
C ASP A 220 -14.94 37.17 -4.04
N SER A 221 -15.60 36.29 -3.28
CA SER A 221 -16.10 36.62 -1.93
C SER A 221 -14.97 36.76 -0.90
N VAL A 222 -13.89 36.00 -1.05
CA VAL A 222 -12.70 36.04 -0.20
C VAL A 222 -11.87 37.30 -0.47
N GLU A 223 -11.77 37.68 -1.75
CA GLU A 223 -11.05 38.89 -2.19
C GLU A 223 -11.59 40.16 -1.54
N ASN A 224 -12.91 40.22 -1.31
CA ASN A 224 -13.57 41.36 -0.69
C ASN A 224 -13.44 41.40 0.85
N ARG A 225 -12.72 40.45 1.47
CA ARG A 225 -12.54 40.29 2.93
C ARG A 225 -13.85 40.24 3.74
N THR A 226 -14.96 40.00 3.06
CA THR A 226 -16.22 39.67 3.70
C THR A 226 -16.10 38.23 4.23
N ASN A 227 -16.63 38.00 5.43
CA ASN A 227 -16.61 36.75 6.21
C ASN A 227 -16.60 35.44 5.40
N ASP A 228 -16.17 34.36 6.07
CA ASP A 228 -16.28 32.97 5.61
C ASP A 228 -17.50 32.73 4.70
N SER A 229 -17.22 32.25 3.49
CA SER A 229 -18.25 31.99 2.49
C SER A 229 -18.68 30.53 2.57
N PHE A 230 -20.00 30.33 2.55
CA PHE A 230 -20.64 29.02 2.45
C PHE A 230 -21.59 29.04 1.25
N GLU A 231 -21.50 28.04 0.39
CA GLU A 231 -22.45 27.83 -0.70
C GLU A 231 -22.89 26.37 -0.74
N ASP A 232 -24.20 26.14 -0.58
CA ASP A 232 -24.86 24.93 -1.02
C ASP A 232 -25.20 25.10 -2.51
N ILE A 233 -24.53 24.36 -3.39
CA ILE A 233 -24.74 24.51 -4.82
C ILE A 233 -26.06 23.83 -5.20
N GLN A 234 -27.10 24.63 -5.40
CA GLN A 234 -28.39 24.12 -5.86
C GLN A 234 -28.25 23.29 -7.14
N ASN A 235 -28.94 22.15 -7.18
CA ASN A 235 -28.90 21.15 -8.25
C ASN A 235 -27.54 20.47 -8.44
N SER A 236 -26.71 20.41 -7.40
CA SER A 236 -25.51 19.56 -7.37
C SER A 236 -25.37 18.86 -6.01
N CYS A 237 -24.40 17.96 -5.89
CA CYS A 237 -24.11 17.27 -4.65
C CYS A 237 -23.15 18.03 -3.71
N TRP A 238 -22.70 19.23 -4.08
CA TRP A 238 -21.61 19.92 -3.37
C TRP A 238 -22.09 20.98 -2.37
N ASP A 239 -21.50 20.92 -1.17
CA ASP A 239 -21.39 22.04 -0.24
C ASP A 239 -19.95 22.56 -0.26
N ILE A 240 -19.77 23.87 -0.41
CA ILE A 240 -18.46 24.52 -0.46
C ILE A 240 -18.33 25.52 0.68
N ILE A 241 -17.21 25.45 1.39
CA ILE A 241 -16.80 26.40 2.41
C ILE A 241 -15.47 27.02 1.97
N ILE A 242 -15.42 28.34 1.87
CA ILE A 242 -14.17 29.05 1.63
C ILE A 242 -13.97 30.09 2.73
N ASN A 243 -12.85 29.98 3.44
CA ASN A 243 -12.47 30.89 4.51
C ASN A 243 -11.03 31.37 4.35
N ASN A 244 -10.68 32.38 5.14
CA ASN A 244 -9.30 32.76 5.33
C ASN A 244 -8.68 31.84 6.39
N LEU A 245 -7.50 31.28 6.12
CA LEU A 245 -6.75 30.53 7.11
C LEU A 245 -6.31 31.49 8.21
N HIS A 246 -6.75 31.20 9.43
CA HIS A 246 -6.37 31.98 10.59
C HIS A 246 -4.87 31.83 10.87
N ILE A 247 -4.22 32.98 11.07
CA ILE A 247 -2.83 33.05 11.49
C ILE A 247 -2.81 33.23 12.99
N GLU A 248 -2.61 32.16 13.73
CA GLU A 248 -2.18 32.26 15.12
C GLU A 248 -0.66 32.10 15.15
N ASN A 249 0.06 33.21 15.36
CA ASN A 249 1.50 33.26 15.66
C ASN A 249 2.52 32.87 14.55
N CYS A 250 2.10 32.73 13.30
CA CYS A 250 3.02 32.47 12.16
C CYS A 250 2.93 33.57 11.09
N GLN A 251 3.80 33.57 10.09
CA GLN A 251 3.58 34.34 8.86
C GLN A 251 3.57 33.37 7.70
N PHE A 252 2.59 33.50 6.79
CA PHE A 252 2.64 32.74 5.54
C PHE A 252 3.77 33.26 4.66
N SER A 253 4.30 32.37 3.83
CA SER A 253 5.38 32.73 2.91
C SER A 253 4.95 33.91 2.02
N PRO A 254 5.79 34.95 1.86
CA PRO A 254 5.51 36.04 0.93
C PRO A 254 5.73 35.61 -0.53
N ILE A 255 6.47 34.53 -0.76
CA ILE A 255 6.85 34.04 -2.10
C ILE A 255 5.96 32.87 -2.54
N HIS A 256 5.56 32.01 -1.60
CA HIS A 256 4.79 30.80 -1.88
C HIS A 256 3.33 31.00 -1.48
N LYS A 257 2.41 30.46 -2.29
CA LYS A 257 0.99 30.45 -1.96
C LYS A 257 0.70 29.38 -0.92
N SER A 258 0.12 29.80 0.19
CA SER A 258 -0.38 28.95 1.26
C SER A 258 -1.88 28.80 1.10
N TYR A 259 -2.34 27.57 0.92
CA TYR A 259 -3.77 27.23 0.86
C TYR A 259 -3.98 25.86 1.50
N THR A 260 -5.22 25.60 1.90
CA THR A 260 -5.69 24.26 2.26
C THR A 260 -6.82 23.91 1.31
N PHE A 261 -6.75 22.73 0.70
CA PHE A 261 -7.81 22.21 -0.16
C PHE A 261 -8.19 20.81 0.28
N ILE A 262 -9.45 20.63 0.67
CA ILE A 262 -10.00 19.35 1.10
C ILE A 262 -11.25 19.07 0.28
N VAL A 263 -11.31 17.89 -0.34
CA VAL A 263 -12.52 17.38 -0.99
C VAL A 263 -12.91 16.08 -0.31
N CYS A 264 -14.14 16.03 0.19
CA CYS A 264 -14.70 14.86 0.84
C CYS A 264 -15.91 14.35 0.05
N SER A 265 -16.02 13.03 -0.09
CA SER A 265 -17.17 12.38 -0.73
C SER A 265 -17.46 11.05 -0.05
N PRO A 266 -18.74 10.64 0.05
CA PRO A 266 -19.10 9.26 0.30
C PRO A 266 -18.46 8.34 -0.74
N TYR A 267 -18.18 7.08 -0.38
CA TYR A 267 -17.72 6.09 -1.33
C TYR A 267 -18.76 5.81 -2.41
N HIS A 268 -18.31 5.39 -3.59
CA HIS A 268 -19.20 4.88 -4.61
C HIS A 268 -19.94 3.63 -4.07
N LYS A 269 -21.21 3.46 -4.44
CA LYS A 269 -22.06 2.35 -3.95
C LYS A 269 -21.50 0.94 -4.19
N ASN A 270 -20.58 0.78 -5.14
CA ASN A 270 -19.95 -0.50 -5.49
C ASN A 270 -18.57 -0.71 -4.83
N GLU A 271 -18.10 0.20 -3.97
CA GLU A 271 -16.74 0.12 -3.41
C GLU A 271 -16.49 -1.16 -2.60
N TYR A 272 -17.53 -1.68 -1.94
CA TYR A 272 -17.47 -2.95 -1.21
C TYR A 272 -17.08 -4.14 -2.11
N LYS A 273 -17.41 -4.11 -3.40
CA LYS A 273 -17.11 -5.19 -4.35
C LYS A 273 -15.61 -5.40 -4.53
N ASN A 274 -14.81 -4.34 -4.36
CA ASN A 274 -13.36 -4.45 -4.40
C ASN A 274 -12.86 -5.33 -3.25
N LEU A 275 -13.42 -5.17 -2.04
CA LEU A 275 -13.06 -6.00 -0.89
C LEU A 275 -13.46 -7.44 -1.15
N TYR A 276 -14.72 -7.63 -1.57
CA TYR A 276 -15.30 -8.96 -1.77
C TYR A 276 -14.50 -9.73 -2.81
N SER A 277 -14.07 -9.09 -3.91
CA SER A 277 -13.23 -9.73 -4.91
C SER A 277 -11.91 -10.29 -4.34
N LYS A 278 -11.31 -9.61 -3.35
CA LYS A 278 -10.08 -10.08 -2.71
C LYS A 278 -10.33 -11.22 -1.73
N LEU A 279 -11.45 -11.17 -1.02
CA LEU A 279 -11.88 -12.25 -0.15
C LEU A 279 -12.24 -13.50 -0.98
N ASP A 280 -12.95 -13.33 -2.09
CA ASP A 280 -13.28 -14.39 -3.05
C ASP A 280 -12.03 -15.02 -3.64
N ASP A 281 -11.09 -14.20 -4.13
CA ASP A 281 -9.81 -14.69 -4.66
C ASP A 281 -9.06 -15.53 -3.62
N ALA A 282 -9.02 -15.07 -2.37
CA ALA A 282 -8.37 -15.80 -1.27
C ALA A 282 -9.13 -17.09 -0.92
N TYR A 283 -10.46 -17.04 -0.82
CA TYR A 283 -11.31 -18.18 -0.51
C TYR A 283 -11.21 -19.28 -1.57
N VAL A 284 -11.27 -18.90 -2.84
CA VAL A 284 -11.09 -19.82 -3.98
C VAL A 284 -9.71 -20.45 -3.95
N ASN A 285 -8.66 -19.68 -3.65
CA ASN A 285 -7.30 -20.22 -3.55
C ASN A 285 -7.16 -21.21 -2.38
N PHE A 286 -7.72 -20.87 -1.22
CA PHE A 286 -7.72 -21.76 -0.06
C PHE A 286 -8.48 -23.06 -0.32
N THR A 287 -9.66 -22.99 -0.94
CA THR A 287 -10.48 -24.18 -1.22
C THR A 287 -9.91 -25.08 -2.30
N ARG A 288 -9.32 -24.50 -3.36
CA ARG A 288 -8.75 -25.28 -4.48
C ARG A 288 -7.44 -25.98 -4.13
N HIS A 289 -6.61 -25.36 -3.31
CA HIS A 289 -5.20 -25.77 -3.16
C HIS A 289 -4.84 -26.27 -1.78
N ALA A 290 -5.66 -26.00 -0.77
CA ALA A 290 -5.49 -26.57 0.55
C ALA A 290 -6.69 -27.50 0.80
N GLY A 291 -6.44 -28.82 0.74
CA GLY A 291 -7.41 -29.88 1.00
C GLY A 291 -7.91 -29.87 2.44
N SER A 292 -8.07 -31.04 3.07
CA SER A 292 -8.41 -31.15 4.50
C SER A 292 -7.46 -30.30 5.34
N VAL A 293 -8.00 -29.27 6.00
CA VAL A 293 -7.23 -28.41 6.91
C VAL A 293 -6.97 -29.20 8.18
N ASP A 294 -5.70 -29.32 8.56
CA ASP A 294 -5.33 -29.82 9.89
C ASP A 294 -6.09 -29.01 10.96
N PRO A 295 -6.75 -29.63 11.95
CA PRO A 295 -7.48 -28.92 13.01
C PRO A 295 -6.68 -27.83 13.74
N LEU A 296 -5.35 -27.91 13.74
CA LEU A 296 -4.45 -26.92 14.33
C LEU A 296 -4.05 -25.78 13.37
N THR A 297 -4.60 -25.76 12.16
CA THR A 297 -4.30 -24.78 11.13
C THR A 297 -5.48 -23.83 10.89
N THR A 298 -5.24 -22.53 11.04
CA THR A 298 -6.20 -21.48 10.69
C THR A 298 -5.82 -20.84 9.35
N ARG A 299 -6.81 -20.37 8.60
CA ARG A 299 -6.58 -19.59 7.37
C ARG A 299 -6.88 -18.13 7.63
N MET A 300 -6.00 -17.25 7.15
CA MET A 300 -6.11 -15.81 7.35
C MET A 300 -5.93 -15.10 6.00
N VAL A 301 -6.75 -14.08 5.76
CA VAL A 301 -6.53 -13.12 4.69
C VAL A 301 -5.98 -11.84 5.31
N PHE A 302 -4.77 -11.44 4.91
CA PHE A 302 -4.13 -10.20 5.30
C PHE A 302 -4.29 -9.19 4.15
N ILE A 303 -5.03 -8.11 4.39
CA ILE A 303 -5.40 -7.15 3.35
C ILE A 303 -4.71 -5.81 3.59
N ASP A 304 -3.94 -5.33 2.61
CA ASP A 304 -3.50 -3.93 2.55
C ASP A 304 -4.70 -3.06 2.23
N ILE A 305 -4.95 -1.99 3.00
CA ILE A 305 -6.06 -1.07 2.79
C ILE A 305 -5.47 0.30 2.44
N PRO A 306 -5.92 0.97 1.35
CA PRO A 306 -5.36 2.25 0.94
C PRO A 306 -5.72 3.32 1.98
N THR A 307 -4.91 4.36 2.08
CA THR A 307 -5.10 5.45 3.05
C THR A 307 -6.45 6.15 2.92
N SER A 308 -7.06 6.12 1.74
CA SER A 308 -8.38 6.68 1.47
C SER A 308 -9.54 5.77 1.86
N ALA A 309 -9.31 4.54 2.29
CA ALA A 309 -10.37 3.59 2.65
C ALA A 309 -10.69 3.62 4.15
N SER A 310 -11.98 3.51 4.47
CA SER A 310 -12.49 3.52 5.84
C SER A 310 -12.35 2.14 6.45
N ILE A 311 -11.48 2.00 7.46
CA ILE A 311 -11.29 0.76 8.20
C ILE A 311 -12.61 0.27 8.80
N THR A 312 -13.45 1.18 9.30
CA THR A 312 -14.76 0.86 9.87
C THR A 312 -15.67 0.21 8.83
N LEU A 313 -15.80 0.82 7.64
CA LEU A 313 -16.64 0.26 6.57
C LEU A 313 -16.05 -1.05 6.02
N CYS A 314 -14.74 -1.14 5.83
CA CYS A 314 -14.08 -2.37 5.40
C CYS A 314 -14.36 -3.52 6.39
N LYS A 315 -14.36 -3.25 7.69
CA LYS A 315 -14.71 -4.22 8.73
C LYS A 315 -16.17 -4.66 8.65
N GLU A 316 -17.08 -3.73 8.42
CA GLU A 316 -18.52 -4.04 8.25
C GLU A 316 -18.76 -4.88 7.00
N TRP A 317 -18.19 -4.50 5.86
CA TRP A 317 -18.26 -5.26 4.62
C TRP A 317 -17.66 -6.66 4.77
N ALA A 318 -16.50 -6.81 5.43
CA ALA A 318 -15.92 -8.12 5.68
C ALA A 318 -16.84 -9.01 6.54
N LYS A 319 -17.50 -8.45 7.57
CA LYS A 319 -18.48 -9.19 8.38
C LYS A 319 -19.68 -9.62 7.56
N GLN A 320 -20.23 -8.72 6.75
CA GLN A 320 -21.36 -9.00 5.87
C GLN A 320 -21.02 -10.12 4.88
N TYR A 321 -19.83 -10.07 4.27
CA TYR A 321 -19.32 -11.12 3.39
C TYR A 321 -19.38 -12.51 4.04
N PHE A 322 -18.79 -12.67 5.23
CA PHE A 322 -18.78 -13.97 5.91
C PHE A 322 -20.17 -14.42 6.39
N GLN A 323 -21.06 -13.50 6.75
CA GLN A 323 -22.44 -13.83 7.11
C GLN A 323 -23.23 -14.37 5.92
N LEU A 324 -23.03 -13.78 4.73
CA LEU A 324 -23.72 -14.18 3.50
C LEU A 324 -23.24 -15.55 3.01
N GLU A 325 -21.94 -15.84 3.13
CA GLU A 325 -21.38 -17.16 2.86
C GLU A 325 -21.90 -18.24 3.83
N GLN A 326 -22.03 -17.93 5.13
CA GLN A 326 -22.61 -18.86 6.12
C GLN A 326 -24.08 -19.21 5.83
N GLN A 327 -24.82 -18.29 5.19
CA GLN A 327 -26.22 -18.47 4.82
C GLN A 327 -26.40 -19.15 3.45
N GLY A 328 -25.32 -19.50 2.76
CA GLY A 328 -25.37 -20.07 1.41
C GLY A 328 -25.83 -19.08 0.33
N ALA A 329 -25.92 -17.79 0.67
CA ALA A 329 -26.25 -16.71 -0.26
C ALA A 329 -24.98 -16.28 -1.00
N SER A 330 -24.47 -17.16 -1.88
CA SER A 330 -23.24 -16.92 -2.66
C SER A 330 -23.32 -15.60 -3.43
N HIS A 331 -22.35 -14.71 -3.21
CA HIS A 331 -22.13 -13.51 -4.04
C HIS A 331 -21.43 -13.80 -5.35
N LEU A 332 -20.94 -15.03 -5.54
CA LEU A 332 -20.31 -15.45 -6.77
C LEU A 332 -21.39 -15.44 -7.87
N PRO A 333 -21.24 -14.65 -8.95
CA PRO A 333 -21.98 -14.97 -10.16
C PRO A 333 -21.65 -16.42 -10.49
N ALA A 334 -22.67 -17.20 -10.89
CA ALA A 334 -22.51 -18.58 -11.34
C ALA A 334 -21.51 -18.64 -12.50
N ARG A 335 -20.20 -18.64 -12.19
CA ARG A 335 -19.14 -18.96 -13.13
C ARG A 335 -19.18 -20.46 -13.23
N GLU A 336 -19.91 -20.88 -14.26
CA GLU A 336 -20.01 -22.22 -14.79
C GLU A 336 -18.85 -23.11 -14.35
N VAL A 337 -19.22 -24.18 -13.69
CA VAL A 337 -18.47 -25.42 -13.57
C VAL A 337 -18.35 -26.03 -14.98
N THR A 338 -17.61 -25.38 -15.89
CA THR A 338 -17.20 -25.97 -17.18
C THR A 338 -15.80 -26.58 -17.04
N ARG A 339 -15.68 -27.52 -16.09
CA ARG A 339 -14.63 -28.56 -16.11
C ARG A 339 -15.24 -29.89 -15.63
N GLY A 340 -16.22 -30.35 -16.39
CA GLY A 340 -16.91 -31.62 -16.14
C GLY A 340 -17.40 -32.32 -17.40
N ILE A 341 -16.88 -32.01 -18.60
CA ILE A 341 -17.21 -32.75 -19.84
C ILE A 341 -15.95 -32.86 -20.71
N ALA A 342 -14.96 -33.61 -20.25
CA ALA A 342 -13.84 -34.04 -21.09
C ALA A 342 -13.24 -35.36 -20.57
N ARG A 343 -14.10 -36.34 -20.25
CA ARG A 343 -13.66 -37.71 -19.94
C ARG A 343 -14.80 -38.72 -20.12
N GLN A 344 -15.43 -38.71 -21.29
CA GLN A 344 -16.36 -39.78 -21.67
C GLN A 344 -16.55 -39.87 -23.19
N LYS A 345 -15.45 -39.93 -23.96
CA LYS A 345 -15.47 -40.42 -25.35
C LYS A 345 -14.13 -41.08 -25.72
N ARG A 346 -13.83 -42.21 -25.09
CA ARG A 346 -13.05 -43.31 -25.68
C ARG A 346 -13.53 -44.57 -24.97
N ASN A 347 -14.43 -45.29 -25.62
CA ASN A 347 -14.68 -46.73 -25.51
C ASN A 347 -15.99 -47.05 -26.22
N VAL A 348 -15.90 -47.36 -27.51
CA VAL A 348 -16.83 -48.20 -28.28
C VAL A 348 -15.92 -48.96 -29.28
N PRO A 349 -16.13 -50.27 -29.48
CA PRO A 349 -15.08 -51.27 -29.73
C PRO A 349 -14.37 -51.19 -31.07
#